data_AF-A0AAD4K9G2-F1
#
_entry.id   AF-A0AAD4K9G2-F1
#
_cell.length_a   1.000
_cell.length_b   1.000
_cell.length_c   1.000
_cell.angle_alpha   90.00
_cell.angle_beta   90.00
_cell.angle_gamma   90.00
#
_symmetry.space_group_name_H-M   'P 1'
#
loop_
_entity.id
_entity.type
_entity.pdbx_description
1 polymer ?
#
loop_
_entity_poly.entity_id
_entity_poly.type
_entity_poly.pdbx_seq_one_letter_code
_entity_poly.pdbx_strand_id
1 'polypeptide(L)'
;MTTRARGGCVKLALLALLLMFTFLLLLSSLHTTDLDLRSLQQRQHHQHHQQRLRHTPDGRATPPSTQTQPEPVDEELVRQLEAELPEVDYSFWYRYAKPLRYAASRSCAHYPDPLDLQLHNVYWQTFQNSNVTFRMFAAYLDMRTGAPGRGVVRVLATANQLGNRFPATHCQLWYANYTLPLVVAVSDFVSVWLKAWGGQQLYNYPHLLSCPIPEALPPPLLHRLPSTVSLASSGCEHASNSLRIHYHPPEEMQTATTTMATMATVATATGQRPPSFGVCLKGFDFPYVDLSERLIEWFELHRLLGAAKVYAYMYDVHPAVQRVLDYYQRSGYLELRPLTMANGMPRLRHYQHMLIQHRLLAKRLNELIPYNDCFYRNMYRHDYIVNVDIDEVIMPQGAMRTWHDILASDVPLTRLNCPNGHVSYCFINGYFTKVLPEVRDHEQLEADELYVLQHTMRHRNYSLPGRATKCFHNTRYSETLHNHFTLKWLKGSCTMRTLSVELAQMQHYREPDNEYNLTELVEDRNAWKYAPELHAAVEHVWLHLDDGPEQDAVTEEQRMLNEP
;
A
#
# COMPACT_ATOMS: atom_id res chain seq x y z
N MET A 1 91.24 -31.21 40.54
CA MET A 1 91.62 -29.85 40.94
C MET A 1 90.99 -28.85 39.98
N THR A 2 90.49 -27.74 40.53
CA THR A 2 90.16 -26.46 39.90
C THR A 2 88.98 -26.34 38.91
N THR A 3 87.93 -25.70 39.44
CA THR A 3 87.20 -24.56 38.85
C THR A 3 86.40 -24.76 37.57
N ARG A 4 85.13 -25.20 37.67
CA ARG A 4 84.14 -24.93 36.61
C ARG A 4 82.68 -24.99 37.05
N ALA A 5 82.35 -24.41 38.20
CA ALA A 5 80.94 -24.26 38.64
C ALA A 5 80.65 -22.93 39.36
N ARG A 6 81.48 -21.90 39.17
CA ARG A 6 81.25 -20.53 39.71
C ARG A 6 80.93 -19.48 38.63
N GLY A 7 80.98 -19.84 37.34
CA GLY A 7 80.72 -18.91 36.24
C GLY A 7 79.24 -18.74 35.85
N GLY A 8 78.37 -19.69 36.21
CA GLY A 8 76.95 -19.68 35.84
C GLY A 8 76.10 -18.73 36.70
N CYS A 9 76.23 -18.79 38.03
CA CYS A 9 75.50 -17.90 38.95
C CYS A 9 75.90 -16.43 38.80
N VAL A 10 77.19 -16.14 38.54
CA VAL A 10 77.65 -14.75 38.35
C VAL A 10 77.08 -14.15 37.06
N LYS A 11 76.97 -14.94 35.98
CA LYS A 11 76.35 -14.50 34.72
C LYS A 11 74.85 -14.26 34.85
N LEU A 12 74.12 -15.13 35.57
CA LEU A 12 72.69 -14.95 35.84
C LEU A 12 72.41 -13.75 36.75
N ALA A 13 73.22 -13.52 37.78
CA ALA A 13 73.11 -12.36 38.65
C ALA A 13 73.40 -11.05 37.90
N LEU A 14 74.40 -11.03 37.02
CA LEU A 14 74.70 -9.88 36.15
C LEU A 14 73.56 -9.60 35.16
N LEU A 15 72.94 -10.64 34.59
CA LEU A 15 71.82 -10.48 33.66
C LEU A 15 70.55 -9.96 34.35
N ALA A 16 70.28 -10.43 35.57
CA ALA A 16 69.18 -9.93 36.39
C ALA A 16 69.39 -8.47 36.83
N LEU A 17 70.62 -8.09 37.20
CA LEU A 17 70.97 -6.70 37.50
C LEU A 17 70.87 -5.80 36.26
N LEU A 18 71.28 -6.29 35.09
CA LEU A 18 71.16 -5.54 33.84
C LEU A 18 69.69 -5.32 33.47
N LEU A 19 68.85 -6.36 33.61
CA LEU A 19 67.41 -6.26 33.36
C LEU A 19 66.73 -5.28 34.31
N MET A 20 67.04 -5.36 35.62
CA MET A 20 66.57 -4.41 36.61
C MET A 20 67.00 -2.97 36.30
N PHE A 21 68.25 -2.78 35.87
CA PHE A 21 68.76 -1.46 35.49
C PHE A 21 68.07 -0.92 34.24
N THR A 22 67.86 -1.75 33.22
CA THR A 22 67.12 -1.36 32.00
C THR A 22 65.66 -1.03 32.31
N PHE A 23 65.03 -1.77 33.22
CA PHE A 23 63.65 -1.52 33.65
C PHE A 23 63.53 -0.20 34.43
N LEU A 24 64.48 0.09 35.32
CA LEU A 24 64.54 1.36 36.04
C LEU A 24 64.81 2.55 35.11
N LEU A 25 65.66 2.38 34.09
CA LEU A 25 65.85 3.41 33.05
C LEU A 25 64.58 3.65 32.24
N LEU A 26 63.83 2.59 31.91
CA LEU A 26 62.56 2.71 31.20
C LEU A 26 61.50 3.44 32.03
N LEU A 27 61.40 3.11 33.33
CA LEU A 27 60.50 3.79 34.27
C LEU A 27 60.90 5.26 34.49
N SER A 28 62.19 5.54 34.60
CA SER A 28 62.71 6.91 34.65
C SER A 28 62.32 7.69 33.40
N SER A 29 62.54 7.11 32.21
CA SER A 29 62.20 7.72 30.92
C SER A 29 60.70 8.01 30.82
N LEU A 30 59.85 7.05 31.20
CA LEU A 30 58.39 7.19 31.20
C LEU A 30 57.93 8.28 32.18
N HIS A 31 58.58 8.39 33.34
CA HIS A 31 58.25 9.43 34.32
C HIS A 31 58.67 10.83 33.83
N THR A 32 59.84 10.97 33.20
CA THR A 32 60.23 12.23 32.56
C THR A 32 59.31 12.63 31.42
N THR A 33 58.85 11.68 30.60
CA THR A 33 57.89 11.99 29.53
C THR A 33 56.52 12.42 30.06
N ASP A 34 56.04 11.85 31.17
CA ASP A 34 54.79 12.29 31.80
C ASP A 34 54.93 13.69 32.43
N LEU A 35 56.08 13.99 33.04
CA LEU A 35 56.37 15.33 33.57
C LEU A 35 56.47 16.38 32.45
N ASP A 36 57.11 16.05 31.33
CA ASP A 36 57.18 16.95 30.16
C ASP A 36 55.81 17.17 29.54
N LEU A 37 54.98 16.12 29.42
CA LEU A 37 53.61 16.23 28.90
C LEU A 37 52.75 17.15 29.79
N ARG A 38 52.83 16.98 31.11
CA ARG A 38 52.12 17.83 32.08
C ARG A 38 52.62 19.28 32.03
N SER A 39 53.92 19.50 31.83
CA SER A 39 54.49 20.85 31.69
C SER A 39 54.03 21.54 30.40
N LEU A 40 53.91 20.80 29.29
CA LEU A 40 53.38 21.30 28.03
C LEU A 40 51.89 21.65 28.15
N GLN A 41 51.11 20.81 28.84
CA GLN A 41 49.70 21.06 29.10
C GLN A 41 49.48 22.30 30.00
N GLN A 42 50.34 22.50 31.01
CA GLN A 42 50.33 23.72 31.82
C GLN A 42 50.72 24.97 31.03
N ARG A 43 51.73 24.89 30.15
CA ARG A 43 52.12 26.02 29.27
C ARG A 43 51.03 26.38 28.28
N GLN A 44 50.35 25.39 27.68
CA GLN A 44 49.18 25.62 26.82
C GLN A 44 48.03 26.27 27.59
N HIS A 45 47.73 25.81 28.81
CA HIS A 45 46.71 26.44 29.65
C HIS A 45 47.07 27.88 30.03
N HIS A 46 48.34 28.17 30.34
CA HIS A 46 48.78 29.52 30.68
C HIS A 46 48.77 30.46 29.46
N GLN A 47 49.16 29.99 28.28
CA GLN A 47 49.06 30.76 27.03
C GLN A 47 47.59 31.03 26.64
N HIS A 48 46.69 30.06 26.77
CA HIS A 48 45.25 30.28 26.55
C HIS A 48 44.64 31.24 27.57
N HIS A 49 45.07 31.20 28.83
CA HIS A 49 44.59 32.10 29.87
C HIS A 49 45.13 33.54 29.69
N GLN A 50 46.38 33.71 29.24
CA GLN A 50 46.96 35.03 28.92
C GLN A 50 46.39 35.63 27.62
N GLN A 51 46.02 34.80 26.63
CA GLN A 51 45.29 35.27 25.45
C GLN A 51 43.83 35.69 25.78
N ARG A 52 43.15 35.01 26.71
CA ARG A 52 41.82 35.41 27.19
C ARG A 52 41.81 36.71 28.01
N LEU A 53 42.91 37.07 28.67
CA LEU A 53 43.00 38.27 29.52
C LEU A 53 43.40 39.56 28.77
N ARG A 54 43.78 39.49 27.48
CA ARG A 54 44.16 40.68 26.68
C ARG A 54 43.00 41.33 25.89
N HIS A 55 41.80 40.77 25.96
CA HIS A 55 40.61 41.32 25.33
C HIS A 55 39.43 41.37 26.31
N THR A 56 39.48 42.33 27.23
CA THR A 56 38.30 42.82 27.95
C THR A 56 38.08 44.28 27.58
N PRO A 57 37.17 44.60 26.64
CA PRO A 57 36.52 45.90 26.61
C PRO A 57 35.53 45.94 27.77
N ASP A 58 35.59 47.02 28.53
CA ASP A 58 34.70 47.35 29.63
C ASP A 58 33.27 47.50 29.11
N GLY A 59 32.47 46.45 29.25
CA GLY A 59 31.07 46.40 28.81
C GLY A 59 30.43 45.12 29.32
N ARG A 60 29.32 45.24 30.07
CA ARG A 60 28.53 44.08 30.54
C ARG A 60 28.25 43.14 29.37
N ALA A 61 28.94 42.00 29.34
CA ALA A 61 28.71 40.97 28.35
C ALA A 61 27.39 40.24 28.67
N THR A 62 26.31 40.66 28.03
CA THR A 62 25.11 39.83 27.92
C THR A 62 25.50 38.55 27.17
N PRO A 63 25.13 37.34 27.64
CA PRO A 63 25.38 36.13 26.89
C PRO A 63 24.82 36.29 25.47
N PRO A 64 25.54 35.84 24.42
CA PRO A 64 24.97 35.84 23.08
C PRO A 64 23.63 35.10 23.13
N SER A 65 22.61 35.65 22.47
CA SER A 65 21.31 34.98 22.34
C SER A 65 21.55 33.58 21.80
N THR A 66 20.96 32.57 22.44
CA THR A 66 21.04 31.17 22.00
C THR A 66 20.77 31.10 20.51
N GLN A 67 21.80 30.80 19.73
CA GLN A 67 21.65 30.57 18.30
C GLN A 67 21.15 29.14 18.14
N THR A 68 19.84 28.99 17.91
CA THR A 68 19.26 27.71 17.52
C THR A 68 19.56 27.49 16.05
N GLN A 69 20.51 26.59 15.76
CA GLN A 69 20.61 25.98 14.44
C GLN A 69 19.51 24.92 14.33
N PRO A 70 18.78 24.85 13.20
CA PRO A 70 17.80 23.78 12.99
C PRO A 70 18.54 22.43 12.94
N GLU A 71 18.01 21.45 13.67
CA GLU A 71 18.46 20.07 13.61
C GLU A 71 18.28 19.54 12.17
N PRO A 72 19.32 18.97 11.54
CA PRO A 72 19.19 18.39 10.21
C PRO A 72 18.16 17.26 10.23
N VAL A 73 17.29 17.23 9.21
CA VAL A 73 16.32 16.13 9.04
C VAL A 73 17.08 14.85 8.72
N ASP A 74 16.86 13.80 9.49
CA ASP A 74 17.31 12.45 9.16
C ASP A 74 16.39 11.88 8.07
N GLU A 75 16.73 12.17 6.80
CA GLU A 75 15.95 11.76 5.63
C GLU A 75 15.79 10.23 5.53
N GLU A 76 16.77 9.47 6.02
CA GLU A 76 16.67 8.01 6.05
C GLU A 76 15.68 7.53 7.10
N LEU A 77 15.71 8.12 8.31
CA LEU A 77 14.69 7.85 9.33
C LEU A 77 13.28 8.21 8.84
N VAL A 78 13.11 9.36 8.16
CA VAL A 78 11.81 9.74 7.58
C VAL A 78 11.32 8.69 6.59
N ARG A 79 12.22 8.21 5.71
CA ARG A 79 11.89 7.16 4.74
C ARG A 79 11.47 5.86 5.42
N GLN A 80 12.17 5.45 6.48
CA GLN A 80 11.83 4.26 7.26
C GLN A 80 10.47 4.41 7.95
N LEU A 81 10.23 5.54 8.61
CA LEU A 81 8.95 5.83 9.25
C LEU A 81 7.78 5.82 8.27
N GLU A 82 7.94 6.38 7.06
CA GLU A 82 6.90 6.35 6.03
C GLU A 82 6.71 4.96 5.41
N ALA A 83 7.72 4.08 5.44
CA ALA A 83 7.54 2.69 5.06
C ALA A 83 6.74 1.90 6.12
N GLU A 84 6.96 2.20 7.40
CA GLU A 84 6.25 1.56 8.53
C GLU A 84 4.82 2.10 8.70
N LEU A 85 4.64 3.41 8.55
CA LEU A 85 3.38 4.15 8.74
C LEU A 85 3.05 4.99 7.49
N PRO A 86 2.68 4.35 6.37
CA PRO A 86 2.51 5.01 5.07
C PRO A 86 1.42 6.08 5.01
N GLU A 87 0.52 6.09 5.99
CA GLU A 87 -0.60 7.02 6.08
C GLU A 87 -0.27 8.26 6.93
N VAL A 88 0.93 8.32 7.53
CA VAL A 88 1.44 9.47 8.28
C VAL A 88 2.50 10.18 7.44
N ASP A 89 2.31 11.47 7.18
CA ASP A 89 3.22 12.27 6.36
C ASP A 89 4.36 12.88 7.20
N TYR A 90 5.36 12.06 7.55
CA TYR A 90 6.52 12.51 8.34
C TYR A 90 7.35 13.55 7.59
N SER A 91 7.51 13.40 6.28
CA SER A 91 8.17 14.38 5.42
C SER A 91 7.49 15.75 5.50
N PHE A 92 6.17 15.80 5.39
CA PHE A 92 5.41 17.04 5.55
C PHE A 92 5.59 17.66 6.94
N TRP A 93 5.52 16.84 7.99
CA TRP A 93 5.68 17.32 9.36
C TRP A 93 7.06 17.93 9.61
N TYR A 94 8.13 17.21 9.26
CA TYR A 94 9.51 17.69 9.47
C TYR A 94 9.85 18.91 8.63
N ARG A 95 9.45 18.94 7.35
CA ARG A 95 9.83 20.00 6.42
C ARG A 95 8.98 21.26 6.55
N TYR A 96 7.71 21.13 6.97
CA TYR A 96 6.76 22.24 6.99
C TYR A 96 6.13 22.46 8.36
N ALA A 97 5.37 21.48 8.87
CA ALA A 97 4.47 21.74 9.99
C ALA A 97 5.17 22.06 11.31
N LYS A 98 6.19 21.27 11.67
CA LYS A 98 7.00 21.42 12.90
C LYS A 98 7.82 22.72 12.91
N PRO A 99 8.67 23.03 11.90
CA PRO A 99 9.52 24.23 11.95
C PRO A 99 8.71 25.53 11.89
N LEU A 100 7.60 25.53 11.13
CA LEU A 100 6.77 26.73 10.94
C LEU A 100 5.62 26.84 11.96
N ARG A 101 5.51 25.89 12.91
CA ARG A 101 4.50 25.86 13.98
C ARG A 101 3.08 26.09 13.46
N TYR A 102 2.67 25.20 12.56
CA TYR A 102 1.35 25.25 11.92
C TYR A 102 0.23 25.28 12.95
N ALA A 103 -0.58 26.34 12.92
CA ALA A 103 -1.73 26.53 13.81
C ALA A 103 -2.62 27.66 13.29
N ALA A 104 -3.93 27.59 13.54
CA ALA A 104 -4.83 28.72 13.26
C ALA A 104 -4.62 29.89 14.23
N SER A 105 -4.36 29.61 15.49
CA SER A 105 -3.96 30.61 16.50
C SER A 105 -3.18 29.94 17.63
N ARG A 106 -2.77 30.70 18.66
CA ARG A 106 -2.06 30.16 19.82
C ARG A 106 -2.82 29.04 20.55
N SER A 107 -4.14 28.97 20.41
CA SER A 107 -4.98 27.99 21.12
C SER A 107 -6.00 27.27 20.20
N CYS A 108 -5.86 27.38 18.88
CA CYS A 108 -6.84 26.86 17.93
C CYS A 108 -6.13 26.10 16.81
N ALA A 109 -6.58 24.86 16.56
CA ALA A 109 -6.20 24.00 15.46
C ALA A 109 -4.69 23.98 15.21
N HIS A 110 -3.92 23.53 16.22
CA HIS A 110 -2.51 23.20 16.02
C HIS A 110 -2.41 21.96 15.15
N TYR A 111 -1.40 21.93 14.28
CA TYR A 111 -1.09 20.72 13.53
C TYR A 111 -0.72 19.61 14.52
N PRO A 112 -1.36 18.43 14.44
CA PRO A 112 -1.10 17.34 15.37
C PRO A 112 0.32 16.79 15.18
N ASP A 113 1.06 16.67 16.27
CA ASP A 113 2.37 16.02 16.22
C ASP A 113 2.18 14.53 15.84
N PRO A 114 2.88 14.01 14.82
CA PRO A 114 2.85 12.60 14.45
C PRO A 114 3.10 11.64 15.62
N LEU A 115 3.83 12.06 16.64
CA LEU A 115 4.12 11.26 17.84
C LEU A 115 2.94 11.21 18.83
N ASP A 116 2.01 12.16 18.73
CA ASP A 116 0.82 12.26 19.59
C ASP A 116 -0.46 11.72 18.89
N LEU A 117 -0.34 11.20 17.67
CA LEU A 117 -1.47 10.64 16.94
C LEU A 117 -2.05 9.43 17.68
N GLN A 118 -3.38 9.35 17.71
CA GLN A 118 -4.08 8.19 18.25
C GLN A 118 -4.12 7.06 17.22
N LEU A 119 -2.99 6.39 17.03
CA LEU A 119 -2.89 5.20 16.20
C LEU A 119 -3.74 4.07 16.80
N HIS A 120 -4.30 3.27 15.91
CA HIS A 120 -5.05 2.08 16.22
C HIS A 120 -4.42 0.94 15.44
N ASN A 121 -3.74 0.03 16.12
CA ASN A 121 -2.77 -0.88 15.50
C ASN A 121 -1.65 -0.13 14.74
N VAL A 122 -1.37 -0.48 13.48
CA VAL A 122 -0.31 0.07 12.63
C VAL A 122 -0.88 1.05 11.59
N TYR A 123 -1.93 0.67 10.84
CA TYR A 123 -2.38 1.41 9.65
C TYR A 123 -3.64 2.25 9.85
N TRP A 124 -4.15 2.35 11.07
CA TRP A 124 -5.38 3.08 11.35
C TRP A 124 -5.16 4.20 12.34
N GLN A 125 -5.89 5.29 12.18
CA GLN A 125 -5.92 6.40 13.13
C GLN A 125 -7.31 6.55 13.74
N THR A 126 -7.38 7.07 14.96
CA THR A 126 -8.61 7.17 15.73
C THR A 126 -9.09 8.61 15.79
N PHE A 127 -10.37 8.78 15.45
CA PHE A 127 -11.10 10.02 15.69
C PHE A 127 -12.39 9.70 16.44
N GLN A 128 -12.56 10.29 17.61
CA GLN A 128 -13.78 10.16 18.40
C GLN A 128 -14.54 11.49 18.38
N ASN A 129 -15.83 11.42 18.04
CA ASN A 129 -16.71 12.58 18.08
C ASN A 129 -18.05 12.15 18.67
N SER A 130 -18.41 12.74 19.81
CA SER A 130 -19.59 12.34 20.58
C SER A 130 -19.54 10.84 20.91
N ASN A 131 -20.55 10.06 20.54
CA ASN A 131 -20.60 8.60 20.71
C ASN A 131 -20.07 7.81 19.51
N VAL A 132 -19.54 8.48 18.48
CA VAL A 132 -19.05 7.84 17.26
C VAL A 132 -17.54 7.75 17.30
N THR A 133 -17.02 6.54 17.11
CA THR A 133 -15.60 6.28 16.90
C THR A 133 -15.37 5.97 15.44
N PHE A 134 -14.53 6.78 14.80
CA PHE A 134 -14.02 6.54 13.47
C PHE A 134 -12.63 5.89 13.56
N ARG A 135 -12.43 4.82 12.79
CA ARG A 135 -11.09 4.27 12.51
C ARG A 135 -10.77 4.63 11.08
N MET A 136 -9.89 5.61 10.91
CA MET A 136 -9.52 6.19 9.63
C MET A 136 -8.38 5.36 9.03
N PHE A 137 -8.52 4.96 7.77
CA PHE A 137 -7.54 4.16 7.06
C PHE A 137 -6.60 5.04 6.23
N ALA A 138 -7.15 5.76 5.26
CA ALA A 138 -6.37 6.55 4.31
C ALA A 138 -7.21 7.69 3.70
N ALA A 139 -6.56 8.70 3.14
CA ALA A 139 -7.21 9.83 2.48
C ALA A 139 -6.72 10.03 1.04
N TYR A 140 -7.60 10.51 0.16
CA TYR A 140 -7.32 10.64 -1.28
C TYR A 140 -7.88 11.94 -1.83
N LEU A 141 -7.20 12.52 -2.81
CA LEU A 141 -7.73 13.67 -3.54
C LEU A 141 -8.50 13.22 -4.78
N ASP A 142 -9.79 13.54 -4.82
CA ASP A 142 -10.69 13.29 -5.94
C ASP A 142 -10.93 14.59 -6.72
N MET A 143 -10.24 14.71 -7.84
CA MET A 143 -10.29 15.82 -8.82
C MET A 143 -11.17 15.49 -10.04
N ARG A 144 -11.97 14.40 -10.01
CA ARG A 144 -12.79 14.03 -11.18
C ARG A 144 -13.89 15.08 -11.40
N THR A 145 -14.27 15.31 -12.66
CA THR A 145 -15.25 16.34 -13.05
C THR A 145 -16.64 16.19 -12.39
N GLY A 146 -17.00 14.98 -11.96
CA GLY A 146 -18.25 14.72 -11.25
C GLY A 146 -18.20 15.00 -9.74
N ALA A 147 -17.01 15.26 -9.18
CA ALA A 147 -16.83 15.61 -7.77
C ALA A 147 -17.18 17.11 -7.54
N PRO A 148 -17.75 17.47 -6.37
CA PRO A 148 -18.14 18.86 -6.09
C PRO A 148 -16.93 19.79 -5.88
N GLY A 149 -17.14 21.07 -6.18
CA GLY A 149 -16.16 22.14 -5.95
C GLY A 149 -14.93 22.02 -6.84
N ARG A 150 -13.76 22.39 -6.30
CA ARG A 150 -12.46 22.27 -6.99
C ARG A 150 -11.85 20.87 -6.91
N GLY A 151 -12.49 19.99 -6.14
CA GLY A 151 -11.98 18.68 -5.76
C GLY A 151 -12.45 18.34 -4.35
N VAL A 152 -12.35 17.07 -3.99
CA VAL A 152 -12.78 16.57 -2.68
C VAL A 152 -11.69 15.70 -2.08
N VAL A 153 -11.33 15.96 -0.82
CA VAL A 153 -10.53 15.00 -0.06
C VAL A 153 -11.47 13.93 0.49
N ARG A 154 -11.30 12.70 0.03
CA ARG A 154 -12.08 11.53 0.44
C ARG A 154 -11.33 10.79 1.55
N VAL A 155 -11.96 10.59 2.69
CA VAL A 155 -11.38 9.87 3.82
C VAL A 155 -12.07 8.51 3.96
N LEU A 156 -11.34 7.42 3.74
CA LEU A 156 -11.83 6.07 3.95
C LEU A 156 -11.67 5.71 5.43
N ALA A 157 -12.78 5.39 6.08
CA ALA A 157 -12.81 5.06 7.49
C ALA A 157 -13.83 3.97 7.79
N THR A 158 -13.79 3.42 9.00
CA THR A 158 -14.92 2.68 9.56
C THR A 158 -15.52 3.46 10.72
N ALA A 159 -16.81 3.26 11.00
CA ALA A 159 -17.51 3.87 12.12
C ALA A 159 -18.32 2.84 12.91
N ASN A 160 -18.37 2.98 14.23
CA ASN A 160 -19.14 2.12 15.15
C ASN A 160 -20.68 2.28 15.06
N GLN A 161 -21.20 2.84 13.95
CA GLN A 161 -22.62 2.96 13.71
C GLN A 161 -22.94 2.91 12.21
N LEU A 162 -24.20 2.58 11.90
CA LEU A 162 -24.71 2.50 10.54
C LEU A 162 -26.06 3.22 10.41
N GLY A 163 -26.16 4.17 9.50
CA GLY A 163 -27.41 4.82 9.11
C GLY A 163 -28.00 5.80 10.14
N ASN A 164 -27.38 5.98 11.30
CA ASN A 164 -27.69 7.08 12.22
C ASN A 164 -27.05 8.38 11.70
N ARG A 165 -27.61 9.53 12.11
CA ARG A 165 -27.00 10.82 11.80
C ARG A 165 -25.62 10.91 12.47
N PHE A 166 -24.61 11.25 11.69
CA PHE A 166 -23.26 11.50 12.20
C PHE A 166 -23.16 12.89 12.85
N PRO A 167 -22.32 13.05 13.90
CA PRO A 167 -22.09 14.34 14.53
C PRO A 167 -21.40 15.31 13.55
N ALA A 168 -21.61 16.61 13.76
CA ALA A 168 -20.91 17.65 13.00
C ALA A 168 -19.39 17.42 13.11
N THR A 169 -18.75 17.27 11.97
CA THR A 169 -17.32 16.94 11.85
C THR A 169 -16.71 17.88 10.81
N HIS A 170 -15.49 18.31 11.08
CA HIS A 170 -14.74 19.24 10.26
C HIS A 170 -13.44 18.57 9.81
N CYS A 171 -13.02 18.91 8.60
CA CYS A 171 -11.71 18.57 8.07
C CYS A 171 -10.80 19.79 8.22
N GLN A 172 -9.64 19.61 8.82
CA GLN A 172 -8.55 20.57 8.79
C GLN A 172 -7.59 20.14 7.68
N LEU A 173 -7.60 20.85 6.56
CA LEU A 173 -6.73 20.58 5.42
C LEU A 173 -5.46 21.41 5.51
N TRP A 174 -4.30 20.76 5.45
CA TRP A 174 -3.00 21.39 5.62
C TRP A 174 -2.22 21.43 4.31
N TYR A 175 -1.50 22.53 4.06
CA TYR A 175 -0.81 22.78 2.81
C TYR A 175 0.67 23.13 3.07
N ALA A 176 1.55 22.70 2.18
CA ALA A 176 2.97 23.07 2.26
C ALA A 176 3.11 24.60 2.18
N ASN A 177 3.98 25.18 3.01
CA ASN A 177 4.22 26.62 3.12
C ASN A 177 2.96 27.49 3.33
N TYR A 178 1.97 26.99 4.07
CA TYR A 178 0.78 27.75 4.49
C TYR A 178 0.36 27.27 5.88
N THR A 179 0.62 28.10 6.88
CA THR A 179 0.58 27.71 8.31
C THR A 179 -0.82 27.62 8.91
N LEU A 180 -1.83 28.10 8.20
CA LEU A 180 -3.23 28.08 8.65
C LEU A 180 -3.95 26.86 8.04
N PRO A 181 -4.76 26.11 8.80
CA PRO A 181 -5.58 25.06 8.22
C PRO A 181 -6.71 25.66 7.39
N LEU A 182 -7.01 25.05 6.25
CA LEU A 182 -8.28 25.28 5.58
C LEU A 182 -9.33 24.36 6.23
N VAL A 183 -10.22 24.96 7.01
CA VAL A 183 -11.27 24.23 7.73
C VAL A 183 -12.52 24.14 6.86
N VAL A 184 -13.00 22.91 6.62
CA VAL A 184 -14.25 22.65 5.88
C VAL A 184 -15.10 21.65 6.64
N ALA A 185 -16.43 21.76 6.54
CA ALA A 185 -17.32 20.74 7.10
C ALA A 185 -17.26 19.45 6.26
N VAL A 186 -17.33 18.28 6.90
CA VAL A 186 -17.57 17.02 6.19
C VAL A 186 -18.96 17.09 5.57
N SER A 187 -19.05 17.01 4.24
CA SER A 187 -20.32 17.14 3.52
C SER A 187 -21.13 15.85 3.55
N ASP A 188 -20.46 14.70 3.46
CA ASP A 188 -21.09 13.40 3.27
C ASP A 188 -20.37 12.29 4.05
N PHE A 189 -21.17 11.34 4.55
CA PHE A 189 -20.73 10.10 5.19
C PHE A 189 -21.30 8.91 4.41
N VAL A 190 -20.69 8.58 3.28
CA VAL A 190 -21.21 7.57 2.36
C VAL A 190 -20.89 6.18 2.89
N SER A 191 -21.91 5.43 3.31
CA SER A 191 -21.72 4.04 3.74
C SER A 191 -21.36 3.13 2.56
N VAL A 192 -20.35 2.27 2.75
CA VAL A 192 -19.98 1.17 1.84
C VAL A 192 -20.71 -0.13 2.21
N TRP A 193 -21.67 -0.06 3.14
CA TRP A 193 -22.50 -1.19 3.56
C TRP A 193 -23.98 -0.80 3.54
N LEU A 194 -24.83 -1.64 2.93
CA LEU A 194 -26.27 -1.40 2.92
C LEU A 194 -26.91 -1.88 4.23
N LYS A 195 -27.70 -1.04 4.88
CA LYS A 195 -28.44 -1.38 6.12
C LYS A 195 -29.35 -2.61 5.94
N ALA A 196 -29.87 -2.83 4.73
CA ALA A 196 -30.68 -3.99 4.39
C ALA A 196 -29.92 -5.34 4.48
N TRP A 197 -28.58 -5.33 4.44
CA TRP A 197 -27.75 -6.52 4.64
C TRP A 197 -27.55 -6.88 6.12
N GLY A 198 -28.20 -6.12 7.02
CA GLY A 198 -28.11 -6.28 8.46
C GLY A 198 -27.01 -5.43 9.08
N GLY A 199 -27.06 -5.33 10.40
CA GLY A 199 -26.05 -4.67 11.20
C GLY A 199 -26.20 -5.03 12.68
N GLN A 200 -25.08 -5.26 13.33
CA GLN A 200 -24.95 -5.46 14.78
C GLN A 200 -24.24 -4.26 15.41
N GLN A 201 -24.60 -3.90 16.64
CA GLN A 201 -24.10 -2.70 17.33
C GLN A 201 -22.59 -2.71 17.61
N LEU A 202 -21.96 -3.88 17.67
CA LEU A 202 -20.55 -4.03 18.06
C LEU A 202 -19.56 -4.00 16.89
N TYR A 203 -20.03 -3.71 15.67
CA TYR A 203 -19.19 -3.71 14.47
C TYR A 203 -18.90 -2.29 13.99
N ASN A 204 -17.73 -2.15 13.34
CA ASN A 204 -17.37 -0.95 12.61
C ASN A 204 -17.70 -1.14 11.13
N TYR A 205 -18.43 -0.18 10.56
CA TYR A 205 -18.90 -0.22 9.18
C TYR A 205 -18.07 0.72 8.31
N PRO A 206 -17.67 0.31 7.10
CA PRO A 206 -16.89 1.14 6.18
C PRO A 206 -17.71 2.31 5.65
N HIS A 207 -17.10 3.49 5.66
CA HIS A 207 -17.65 4.74 5.18
C HIS A 207 -16.59 5.54 4.42
N LEU A 208 -17.04 6.31 3.43
CA LEU A 208 -16.25 7.31 2.73
C LEU A 208 -16.75 8.70 3.15
N LEU A 209 -15.90 9.45 3.83
CA LEU A 209 -16.18 10.81 4.27
C LEU A 209 -15.67 11.80 3.21
N SER A 210 -16.37 12.91 3.04
CA SER A 210 -16.06 13.90 1.99
C SER A 210 -15.75 15.28 2.57
N CYS A 211 -14.55 15.77 2.30
CA CYS A 211 -14.08 17.10 2.66
C CYS A 211 -13.96 17.94 1.38
N PRO A 212 -15.00 18.70 0.98
CA PRO A 212 -14.99 19.46 -0.26
C PRO A 212 -14.00 20.63 -0.20
N ILE A 213 -13.21 20.82 -1.25
CA ILE A 213 -12.33 21.98 -1.41
C ILE A 213 -13.18 23.13 -1.99
N PRO A 214 -13.33 24.27 -1.28
CA PRO A 214 -14.15 25.38 -1.72
C PRO A 214 -13.65 25.99 -3.04
N GLU A 215 -14.56 26.57 -3.83
CA GLU A 215 -14.20 27.29 -5.05
C GLU A 215 -13.38 28.54 -4.76
N ALA A 216 -13.79 29.29 -3.75
CA ALA A 216 -13.08 30.47 -3.26
C ALA A 216 -11.99 30.05 -2.27
N LEU A 217 -10.75 29.96 -2.76
CA LEU A 217 -9.57 29.71 -1.93
C LEU A 217 -8.81 31.01 -1.63
N PRO A 218 -8.12 31.08 -0.48
CA PRO A 218 -7.12 32.11 -0.24
C PRO A 218 -6.11 32.17 -1.41
N PRO A 219 -5.65 33.36 -1.84
CA PRO A 219 -4.74 33.50 -2.98
C PRO A 219 -3.50 32.57 -2.93
N PRO A 220 -2.85 32.34 -1.77
CA PRO A 220 -1.70 31.42 -1.68
C PRO A 220 -2.02 29.94 -1.99
N LEU A 221 -3.29 29.55 -1.94
CA LEU A 221 -3.75 28.17 -2.11
C LEU A 221 -4.33 27.87 -3.49
N LEU A 222 -4.51 28.86 -4.37
CA LEU A 222 -5.18 28.68 -5.68
C LEU A 222 -4.55 27.60 -6.57
N HIS A 223 -3.25 27.38 -6.45
CA HIS A 223 -2.48 26.41 -7.24
C HIS A 223 -1.79 25.35 -6.36
N ARG A 224 -2.23 25.20 -5.11
CA ARG A 224 -1.67 24.21 -4.18
C ARG A 224 -2.71 23.13 -3.87
N LEU A 225 -2.22 21.93 -3.63
CA LEU A 225 -3.04 20.80 -3.20
C LEU A 225 -2.82 20.55 -1.71
N PRO A 226 -3.85 20.09 -0.98
CA PRO A 226 -3.70 19.73 0.42
C PRO A 226 -2.78 18.51 0.54
N SER A 227 -1.89 18.54 1.54
CA SER A 227 -0.92 17.47 1.80
C SER A 227 -1.44 16.47 2.83
N THR A 228 -2.09 16.97 3.89
CA THR A 228 -2.69 16.13 4.93
C THR A 228 -4.08 16.62 5.31
N VAL A 229 -4.87 15.71 5.89
CA VAL A 229 -6.20 15.98 6.44
C VAL A 229 -6.32 15.43 7.85
N SER A 230 -6.87 16.24 8.74
CA SER A 230 -7.30 15.83 10.07
C SER A 230 -8.81 15.97 10.22
N LEU A 231 -9.46 15.00 10.86
CA LEU A 231 -10.84 15.10 11.32
C LEU A 231 -10.89 15.66 12.75
N ALA A 232 -11.80 16.59 12.97
CA ALA A 232 -12.03 17.26 14.24
C ALA A 232 -13.54 17.49 14.49
N SER A 233 -13.99 17.51 15.73
CA SER A 233 -15.37 17.84 16.10
C SER A 233 -15.69 19.31 15.82
N SER A 234 -14.69 20.20 15.92
CA SER A 234 -14.80 21.62 15.58
C SER A 234 -13.59 22.13 14.80
N GLY A 235 -13.75 23.26 14.11
CA GLY A 235 -12.67 23.88 13.36
C GLY A 235 -11.43 24.26 14.17
N CYS A 236 -11.56 24.51 15.48
CA CYS A 236 -10.46 24.93 16.35
C CYS A 236 -9.87 23.83 17.23
N GLU A 237 -10.44 22.62 17.21
CA GLU A 237 -9.95 21.53 18.04
C GLU A 237 -8.54 21.08 17.62
N HIS A 238 -7.74 20.68 18.59
CA HIS A 238 -6.48 19.98 18.32
C HIS A 238 -6.79 18.54 17.91
N ALA A 239 -6.57 18.22 16.63
CA ALA A 239 -6.91 16.90 16.12
C ALA A 239 -6.03 15.79 16.72
N SER A 240 -6.56 14.58 16.79
CA SER A 240 -5.85 13.38 17.25
C SER A 240 -5.33 12.50 16.11
N ASN A 241 -5.42 12.99 14.88
CA ASN A 241 -5.23 12.25 13.63
C ASN A 241 -4.73 13.21 12.53
N SER A 242 -3.95 12.68 11.59
CA SER A 242 -3.48 13.37 10.39
C SER A 242 -3.15 12.33 9.34
N LEU A 243 -3.99 12.22 8.31
CA LEU A 243 -3.76 11.34 7.18
C LEU A 243 -3.04 12.09 6.06
N ARG A 244 -2.02 11.45 5.48
CA ARG A 244 -1.51 11.81 4.15
C ARG A 244 -2.65 11.75 3.12
N ILE A 245 -2.67 12.72 2.20
CA ILE A 245 -3.61 12.73 1.08
C ILE A 245 -2.90 12.15 -0.15
N HIS A 246 -3.35 10.98 -0.59
CA HIS A 246 -2.86 10.33 -1.80
C HIS A 246 -3.46 10.98 -3.05
N TYR A 247 -2.60 11.35 -4.00
CA TYR A 247 -3.01 11.86 -5.30
C TYR A 247 -2.02 11.43 -6.38
N HIS A 248 -2.49 10.66 -7.34
CA HIS A 248 -1.73 10.28 -8.53
C HIS A 248 -2.36 10.96 -9.74
N PRO A 249 -1.83 12.09 -10.24
CA PRO A 249 -2.42 12.77 -11.38
C PRO A 249 -2.38 11.87 -12.63
N PRO A 250 -3.31 12.04 -13.59
CA PRO A 250 -3.24 11.33 -14.87
C PRO A 250 -1.89 11.55 -15.58
N GLU A 251 -1.38 10.54 -16.30
CA GLU A 251 -0.10 10.61 -17.02
C GLU A 251 -0.02 11.78 -18.01
N GLU A 252 -1.15 12.17 -18.61
CA GLU A 252 -1.26 13.34 -19.51
C GLU A 252 -0.91 14.67 -18.81
N MET A 253 -1.15 14.77 -17.50
CA MET A 253 -0.72 15.92 -16.68
C MET A 253 0.74 15.79 -16.21
N GLN A 254 1.30 14.58 -16.16
CA GLN A 254 2.70 14.35 -15.78
C GLN A 254 3.66 14.59 -16.96
N THR A 255 3.24 14.25 -18.18
CA THR A 255 4.02 14.39 -19.43
C THR A 255 4.14 15.83 -19.93
N ALA A 256 3.35 16.77 -19.40
CA ALA A 256 3.60 18.21 -19.58
C ALA A 256 4.92 18.69 -18.93
N THR A 257 5.56 17.83 -18.12
CA THR A 257 6.81 18.12 -17.38
C THR A 257 8.01 17.30 -17.84
N THR A 258 7.85 16.29 -18.69
CA THR A 258 8.97 15.43 -19.12
C THR A 258 8.83 15.12 -20.61
N THR A 259 9.67 15.77 -21.41
CA THR A 259 9.83 15.50 -22.84
C THR A 259 10.29 14.05 -23.07
N MET A 260 9.54 13.39 -23.97
CA MET A 260 9.93 12.27 -24.82
C MET A 260 10.60 11.04 -24.17
N ALA A 261 9.79 10.03 -23.85
CA ALA A 261 10.21 8.65 -23.94
C ALA A 261 9.11 7.82 -24.63
N THR A 262 9.51 7.32 -25.79
CA THR A 262 8.88 6.37 -26.70
C THR A 262 8.02 5.28 -26.05
N MET A 263 6.74 5.19 -26.45
CA MET A 263 6.08 3.94 -26.87
C MET A 263 4.90 4.25 -27.80
N ALA A 264 5.17 4.22 -29.11
CA ALA A 264 4.19 3.82 -30.12
C ALA A 264 4.07 2.29 -30.01
N THR A 265 2.93 1.60 -30.01
CA THR A 265 1.77 1.54 -30.92
C THR A 265 0.83 0.52 -30.24
N VAL A 266 -0.50 0.64 -30.20
CA VAL A 266 -1.44 0.33 -31.30
C VAL A 266 -2.64 1.26 -31.15
N ALA A 267 -2.73 2.28 -32.00
CA ALA A 267 -3.97 3.02 -32.18
C ALA A 267 -4.91 2.13 -33.01
N THR A 268 -6.02 1.69 -32.42
CA THR A 268 -7.12 1.09 -33.17
C THR A 268 -7.76 2.14 -34.08
N ALA A 269 -8.50 1.70 -35.10
CA ALA A 269 -9.05 2.51 -36.20
C ALA A 269 -9.96 3.70 -35.79
N THR A 270 -10.15 3.93 -34.48
CA THR A 270 -10.90 5.05 -33.88
C THR A 270 -10.01 6.12 -33.25
N GLY A 271 -8.68 5.96 -33.25
CA GLY A 271 -7.74 6.92 -32.63
C GLY A 271 -7.77 6.95 -31.10
N GLN A 272 -8.45 6.01 -30.45
CA GLN A 272 -8.51 5.89 -28.99
C GLN A 272 -7.61 4.74 -28.52
N ARG A 273 -6.78 4.99 -27.50
CA ARG A 273 -6.00 3.91 -26.86
C ARG A 273 -6.95 2.86 -26.26
N PRO A 274 -6.57 1.57 -26.24
CA PRO A 274 -7.31 0.57 -25.49
C PRO A 274 -7.49 0.99 -24.02
N PRO A 275 -8.65 0.72 -23.40
CA PRO A 275 -8.86 0.97 -21.99
C PRO A 275 -7.92 0.09 -21.15
N SER A 276 -7.38 0.68 -20.10
CA SER A 276 -6.50 0.03 -19.14
C SER A 276 -7.30 -0.51 -17.96
N PHE A 277 -6.97 -1.74 -17.53
CA PHE A 277 -7.65 -2.43 -16.43
C PHE A 277 -6.68 -2.67 -15.28
N GLY A 278 -7.02 -2.19 -14.08
CA GLY A 278 -6.34 -2.56 -12.83
C GLY A 278 -7.17 -3.59 -12.07
N VAL A 279 -6.54 -4.63 -11.52
CA VAL A 279 -7.24 -5.66 -10.74
C VAL A 279 -6.99 -5.44 -9.26
N CYS A 280 -8.04 -5.39 -8.46
CA CYS A 280 -7.97 -5.22 -7.01
C CYS A 280 -8.43 -6.49 -6.29
N LEU A 281 -7.54 -7.06 -5.49
CA LEU A 281 -7.80 -8.21 -4.62
C LEU A 281 -8.03 -7.78 -3.17
N LYS A 282 -8.78 -8.58 -2.43
CA LYS A 282 -8.87 -8.48 -0.97
C LYS A 282 -7.57 -8.94 -0.29
N GLY A 283 -7.54 -8.84 1.04
CA GLY A 283 -6.44 -9.33 1.86
C GLY A 283 -6.25 -10.83 1.77
N PHE A 284 -5.04 -11.27 1.42
CA PHE A 284 -4.61 -12.66 1.41
C PHE A 284 -4.47 -13.22 2.83
N ASP A 285 -5.26 -14.24 3.15
CA ASP A 285 -5.27 -14.97 4.43
C ASP A 285 -5.27 -16.49 4.18
N PHE A 286 -4.11 -17.03 3.83
CA PHE A 286 -3.90 -18.48 3.61
C PHE A 286 -2.58 -18.94 4.24
N PRO A 287 -2.41 -18.80 5.56
CA PRO A 287 -1.14 -19.11 6.22
C PRO A 287 -0.74 -20.59 6.14
N TYR A 288 -1.69 -21.51 5.91
CA TYR A 288 -1.46 -22.96 5.98
C TYR A 288 -1.68 -23.72 4.69
N VAL A 289 -1.98 -23.04 3.58
CA VAL A 289 -2.26 -23.67 2.30
C VAL A 289 -1.31 -23.11 1.27
N ASP A 290 -0.57 -23.99 0.61
CA ASP A 290 0.20 -23.63 -0.56
C ASP A 290 -0.72 -23.59 -1.79
N LEU A 291 -0.94 -22.40 -2.32
CA LEU A 291 -1.74 -22.15 -3.51
C LEU A 291 -0.88 -21.62 -4.67
N SER A 292 0.44 -21.84 -4.63
CA SER A 292 1.40 -21.23 -5.56
C SER A 292 1.03 -21.48 -7.02
N GLU A 293 0.75 -22.73 -7.38
CA GLU A 293 0.38 -23.13 -8.76
C GLU A 293 -0.88 -22.42 -9.25
N ARG A 294 -1.97 -22.52 -8.48
CA ARG A 294 -3.25 -21.87 -8.80
C ARG A 294 -3.12 -20.35 -8.88
N LEU A 295 -2.26 -19.76 -8.05
CA LEU A 295 -2.07 -18.32 -8.01
C LEU A 295 -1.25 -17.83 -9.21
N ILE A 296 -0.19 -18.55 -9.60
CA ILE A 296 0.58 -18.25 -10.82
C ILE A 296 -0.35 -18.30 -12.03
N GLU A 297 -1.12 -19.39 -12.17
CA GLU A 297 -2.09 -19.55 -13.24
C GLU A 297 -3.11 -18.40 -13.27
N TRP A 298 -3.65 -18.00 -12.11
CA TRP A 298 -4.59 -16.90 -12.01
C TRP A 298 -3.97 -15.57 -12.47
N PHE A 299 -2.73 -15.26 -12.07
CA PHE A 299 -2.03 -14.04 -12.48
C PHE A 299 -1.78 -13.99 -13.99
N GLU A 300 -1.29 -15.09 -14.57
CA GLU A 300 -1.00 -15.17 -16.00
C GLU A 300 -2.28 -15.15 -16.84
N LEU A 301 -3.35 -15.83 -16.40
CA LEU A 301 -4.64 -15.76 -17.09
C LEU A 301 -5.20 -14.33 -17.08
N HIS A 302 -5.13 -13.62 -15.94
CA HIS A 302 -5.55 -12.22 -15.89
C HIS A 302 -4.70 -11.32 -16.80
N ARG A 303 -3.41 -11.61 -16.95
CA ARG A 303 -2.52 -10.89 -17.87
C ARG A 303 -2.94 -11.09 -19.32
N LEU A 304 -3.22 -12.35 -19.71
CA LEU A 304 -3.72 -12.69 -21.05
C LEU A 304 -5.07 -12.04 -21.35
N LEU A 305 -5.94 -11.89 -20.34
CA LEU A 305 -7.23 -11.23 -20.46
C LEU A 305 -7.14 -9.69 -20.60
N GLY A 306 -5.97 -9.10 -20.32
CA GLY A 306 -5.73 -7.66 -20.46
C GLY A 306 -5.63 -6.88 -19.15
N ALA A 307 -5.43 -7.54 -18.01
CA ALA A 307 -5.08 -6.85 -16.77
C ALA A 307 -3.69 -6.21 -16.90
N ALA A 308 -3.62 -4.89 -16.67
CA ALA A 308 -2.36 -4.15 -16.74
C ALA A 308 -1.51 -4.33 -15.47
N LYS A 309 -2.18 -4.35 -14.31
CA LYS A 309 -1.52 -4.50 -13.01
C LYS A 309 -2.50 -5.08 -11.98
N VAL A 310 -1.98 -5.88 -11.07
CA VAL A 310 -2.72 -6.40 -9.91
C VAL A 310 -2.28 -5.67 -8.66
N TYR A 311 -3.26 -5.32 -7.83
CA TYR A 311 -3.07 -4.71 -6.52
C TYR A 311 -3.70 -5.62 -5.48
N ALA A 312 -2.93 -6.03 -4.50
CA ALA A 312 -3.40 -6.95 -3.47
C ALA A 312 -3.01 -6.46 -2.08
N TYR A 313 -3.62 -7.09 -1.07
CA TYR A 313 -3.36 -6.79 0.32
C TYR A 313 -2.91 -8.05 1.05
N MET A 314 -2.08 -7.88 2.06
CA MET A 314 -1.44 -8.98 2.78
C MET A 314 -1.88 -8.99 4.24
N TYR A 315 -2.51 -10.10 4.64
CA TYR A 315 -2.62 -10.47 6.05
C TYR A 315 -1.48 -11.42 6.43
N ASP A 316 -1.54 -12.65 5.93
CA ASP A 316 -0.52 -13.70 6.12
C ASP A 316 -0.74 -14.85 5.11
N VAL A 317 0.35 -15.43 4.63
CA VAL A 317 0.34 -16.46 3.58
C VAL A 317 1.36 -17.56 3.85
N HIS A 318 1.16 -18.72 3.23
CA HIS A 318 2.15 -19.77 3.20
C HIS A 318 3.48 -19.27 2.58
N PRO A 319 4.67 -19.65 3.11
CA PRO A 319 5.95 -19.16 2.59
C PRO A 319 6.20 -19.42 1.11
N ALA A 320 5.72 -20.55 0.57
CA ALA A 320 5.83 -20.83 -0.86
C ALA A 320 5.03 -19.82 -1.70
N VAL A 321 3.85 -19.41 -1.22
CA VAL A 321 3.06 -18.39 -1.90
C VAL A 321 3.71 -17.01 -1.76
N GLN A 322 4.37 -16.72 -0.64
CA GLN A 322 5.16 -15.48 -0.52
C GLN A 322 6.20 -15.38 -1.63
N ARG A 323 6.90 -16.47 -1.99
CA ARG A 323 7.86 -16.47 -3.11
C ARG A 323 7.21 -16.08 -4.44
N VAL A 324 6.01 -16.59 -4.71
CA VAL A 324 5.21 -16.22 -5.90
C VAL A 324 4.86 -14.74 -5.88
N LEU A 325 4.39 -14.23 -4.76
CA LEU A 325 4.06 -12.81 -4.62
C LEU A 325 5.31 -11.92 -4.82
N ASP A 326 6.44 -12.33 -4.26
CA ASP A 326 7.71 -11.61 -4.42
C ASP A 326 8.15 -11.56 -5.89
N TYR A 327 8.03 -12.66 -6.63
CA TYR A 327 8.29 -12.69 -8.09
C TYR A 327 7.41 -11.68 -8.84
N TYR A 328 6.11 -11.64 -8.55
CA TYR A 328 5.20 -10.69 -9.22
C TYR A 328 5.42 -9.25 -8.78
N GLN A 329 5.92 -9.01 -7.56
CA GLN A 329 6.36 -7.69 -7.13
C GLN A 329 7.63 -7.26 -7.88
N ARG A 330 8.62 -8.16 -8.03
CA ARG A 330 9.87 -7.88 -8.77
C ARG A 330 9.63 -7.61 -10.25
N SER A 331 8.74 -8.36 -10.90
CA SER A 331 8.34 -8.11 -12.29
C SER A 331 7.46 -6.85 -12.47
N GLY A 332 7.03 -6.23 -11.37
CA GLY A 332 6.22 -5.01 -11.39
C GLY A 332 4.73 -5.22 -11.69
N TYR A 333 4.29 -6.46 -11.91
CA TYR A 333 2.90 -6.81 -12.20
C TYR A 333 1.99 -6.83 -10.96
N LEU A 334 2.56 -7.06 -9.77
CA LEU A 334 1.86 -6.99 -8.50
C LEU A 334 2.35 -5.82 -7.66
N GLU A 335 1.42 -5.08 -7.08
CA GLU A 335 1.70 -4.19 -5.94
C GLU A 335 0.97 -4.71 -4.71
N LEU A 336 1.74 -5.18 -3.73
CA LEU A 336 1.25 -5.78 -2.50
C LEU A 336 1.36 -4.80 -1.34
N ARG A 337 0.28 -4.61 -0.59
CA ARG A 337 0.26 -3.73 0.60
C ARG A 337 -0.09 -4.52 1.87
N PRO A 338 0.59 -4.28 2.99
CA PRO A 338 0.17 -4.88 4.25
C PRO A 338 -1.20 -4.35 4.70
N LEU A 339 -1.97 -5.18 5.40
CA LEU A 339 -3.29 -4.83 5.90
C LEU A 339 -3.48 -5.29 7.34
N THR A 340 -4.17 -4.47 8.13
CA THR A 340 -4.64 -4.81 9.47
C THR A 340 -6.14 -4.56 9.56
N MET A 341 -6.80 -5.22 10.50
CA MET A 341 -8.25 -5.10 10.67
C MET A 341 -8.63 -3.85 11.48
N ALA A 342 -9.71 -3.20 11.06
CA ALA A 342 -10.20 -1.95 11.65
C ALA A 342 -10.57 -2.07 13.14
N ASN A 343 -10.86 -3.26 13.65
CA ASN A 343 -11.23 -3.46 15.06
C ASN A 343 -10.04 -3.52 16.03
N GLY A 344 -8.80 -3.30 15.57
CA GLY A 344 -7.64 -3.10 16.48
C GLY A 344 -7.03 -4.39 16.98
N MET A 345 -7.13 -5.44 16.19
CA MET A 345 -6.72 -6.78 16.59
C MET A 345 -5.20 -6.93 16.43
N PRO A 346 -4.54 -7.68 17.33
CA PRO A 346 -3.11 -7.89 17.25
C PRO A 346 -2.78 -8.68 15.97
N ARG A 347 -1.69 -8.30 15.28
CA ARG A 347 -1.22 -8.93 14.02
C ARG A 347 -0.56 -10.28 14.31
N LEU A 348 -1.30 -11.18 14.94
CA LEU A 348 -0.87 -12.52 15.30
C LEU A 348 -1.42 -13.50 14.26
N ARG A 349 -0.52 -14.08 13.44
CA ARG A 349 -0.83 -15.00 12.34
C ARG A 349 -2.01 -15.93 12.60
N HIS A 350 -1.91 -16.79 13.61
CA HIS A 350 -2.89 -17.82 13.90
C HIS A 350 -4.23 -17.25 14.41
N TYR A 351 -4.17 -16.21 15.25
CA TYR A 351 -5.36 -15.57 15.81
C TYR A 351 -6.13 -14.79 14.74
N GLN A 352 -5.42 -14.05 13.89
CA GLN A 352 -6.00 -13.30 12.79
C GLN A 352 -6.72 -14.23 11.82
N HIS A 353 -6.06 -15.32 11.40
CA HIS A 353 -6.67 -16.32 10.54
C HIS A 353 -7.93 -16.92 11.18
N MET A 354 -7.84 -17.39 12.44
CA MET A 354 -9.00 -17.91 13.18
C MET A 354 -10.16 -16.91 13.19
N LEU A 355 -9.88 -15.62 13.40
CA LEU A 355 -10.91 -14.60 13.44
C LEU A 355 -11.55 -14.37 12.06
N ILE A 356 -10.77 -14.29 10.99
CA ILE A 356 -11.27 -14.15 9.62
C ILE A 356 -12.18 -15.34 9.26
N GLN A 357 -11.80 -16.56 9.65
CA GLN A 357 -12.61 -17.76 9.39
C GLN A 357 -13.89 -17.83 10.24
N HIS A 358 -13.83 -17.43 11.52
CA HIS A 358 -14.95 -17.60 12.46
C HIS A 358 -15.82 -16.34 12.68
N ARG A 359 -15.50 -15.20 12.06
CA ARG A 359 -16.26 -13.94 12.18
C ARG A 359 -16.61 -13.38 10.80
N LEU A 360 -17.52 -14.06 10.10
CA LEU A 360 -17.91 -13.74 8.72
C LEU A 360 -18.32 -12.28 8.49
N LEU A 361 -19.09 -11.67 9.40
CA LEU A 361 -19.46 -10.25 9.25
C LEU A 361 -18.26 -9.33 9.41
N ALA A 362 -17.35 -9.61 10.36
CA ALA A 362 -16.12 -8.82 10.54
C ALA A 362 -15.25 -8.93 9.28
N LYS A 363 -15.10 -10.14 8.75
CA LYS A 363 -14.38 -10.41 7.50
C LYS A 363 -14.96 -9.56 6.36
N ARG A 364 -16.26 -9.69 6.08
CA ARG A 364 -16.94 -8.96 4.98
C ARG A 364 -16.82 -7.44 5.11
N LEU A 365 -16.95 -6.89 6.32
CA LEU A 365 -16.81 -5.45 6.54
C LEU A 365 -15.37 -4.97 6.32
N ASN A 366 -14.37 -5.76 6.75
CA ASN A 366 -12.96 -5.43 6.51
C ASN A 366 -12.55 -5.62 5.05
N GLU A 367 -13.11 -6.59 4.32
CA GLU A 367 -12.85 -6.81 2.89
C GLU A 367 -13.21 -5.59 2.02
N LEU A 368 -14.15 -4.74 2.46
CA LEU A 368 -14.54 -3.54 1.72
C LEU A 368 -13.50 -2.42 1.74
N ILE A 369 -12.59 -2.43 2.71
CA ILE A 369 -11.52 -1.44 2.84
C ILE A 369 -10.51 -1.55 1.69
N PRO A 370 -9.86 -2.70 1.45
CA PRO A 370 -8.90 -2.83 0.37
C PRO A 370 -9.50 -2.57 -1.02
N TYR A 371 -10.76 -2.93 -1.27
CA TYR A 371 -11.40 -2.61 -2.56
C TYR A 371 -11.49 -1.11 -2.82
N ASN A 372 -11.84 -0.32 -1.80
CA ASN A 372 -11.99 1.13 -1.96
C ASN A 372 -10.63 1.84 -1.89
N ASP A 373 -9.69 1.40 -1.05
CA ASP A 373 -8.32 1.92 -1.04
C ASP A 373 -7.63 1.69 -2.40
N CYS A 374 -7.73 0.47 -2.93
CA CYS A 374 -7.17 0.13 -4.24
C CYS A 374 -7.78 0.97 -5.35
N PHE A 375 -9.10 1.16 -5.34
CA PHE A 375 -9.79 2.02 -6.30
C PHE A 375 -9.24 3.45 -6.26
N TYR A 376 -9.22 4.09 -5.09
CA TYR A 376 -8.84 5.50 -4.99
C TYR A 376 -7.36 5.76 -5.27
N ARG A 377 -6.47 4.81 -4.95
CA ARG A 377 -5.05 4.91 -5.34
C ARG A 377 -4.82 4.81 -6.84
N ASN A 378 -5.70 4.10 -7.54
CA ASN A 378 -5.44 3.71 -8.93
C ASN A 378 -6.48 4.23 -9.95
N MET A 379 -7.49 4.98 -9.52
CA MET A 379 -8.55 5.50 -10.40
C MET A 379 -8.03 6.45 -11.50
N TYR A 380 -6.83 6.99 -11.35
CA TYR A 380 -6.16 7.81 -12.38
C TYR A 380 -5.13 7.05 -13.22
N ARG A 381 -4.82 5.80 -12.85
CA ARG A 381 -3.88 4.91 -13.56
C ARG A 381 -4.60 3.98 -14.54
N HIS A 382 -5.86 3.68 -14.27
CA HIS A 382 -6.66 2.75 -15.08
C HIS A 382 -8.02 3.37 -15.43
N ASP A 383 -8.57 2.95 -16.56
CA ASP A 383 -9.92 3.36 -17.00
C ASP A 383 -10.99 2.52 -16.29
N TYR A 384 -10.66 1.28 -15.97
CA TYR A 384 -11.49 0.38 -15.18
C TYR A 384 -10.70 -0.29 -14.07
N ILE A 385 -11.35 -0.40 -12.91
CA ILE A 385 -10.88 -1.24 -11.81
C ILE A 385 -11.76 -2.48 -11.75
N VAL A 386 -11.14 -3.65 -11.61
CA VAL A 386 -11.81 -4.95 -11.59
C VAL A 386 -11.62 -5.56 -10.20
N ASN A 387 -12.70 -5.69 -9.44
CA ASN A 387 -12.68 -6.40 -8.18
C ASN A 387 -13.04 -7.86 -8.45
N VAL A 388 -12.13 -8.77 -8.12
CA VAL A 388 -12.29 -10.23 -8.24
C VAL A 388 -11.61 -10.92 -7.07
N ASP A 389 -11.94 -12.19 -6.84
CA ASP A 389 -11.23 -13.08 -5.92
C ASP A 389 -10.30 -14.03 -6.71
N ILE A 390 -9.36 -14.69 -6.03
CA ILE A 390 -8.35 -15.58 -6.67
C ILE A 390 -8.94 -16.86 -7.28
N ASP A 391 -10.22 -17.11 -7.05
CA ASP A 391 -11.01 -18.20 -7.62
C ASP A 391 -12.00 -17.71 -8.69
N GLU A 392 -11.89 -16.46 -9.12
CA GLU A 392 -12.82 -15.85 -10.08
C GLU A 392 -12.10 -15.30 -11.31
N VAL A 393 -12.73 -15.48 -12.48
CA VAL A 393 -12.22 -15.00 -13.78
C VAL A 393 -13.37 -14.44 -14.61
N ILE A 394 -13.26 -13.20 -15.06
CA ILE A 394 -14.20 -12.66 -16.06
C ILE A 394 -13.74 -13.11 -17.44
N MET A 395 -14.45 -14.08 -18.02
CA MET A 395 -14.04 -14.80 -19.21
C MET A 395 -14.84 -14.34 -20.45
N PRO A 396 -14.19 -13.74 -21.47
CA PRO A 396 -14.80 -13.46 -22.76
C PRO A 396 -15.28 -14.74 -23.44
N GLN A 397 -16.41 -14.72 -24.15
CA GLN A 397 -16.96 -15.87 -24.86
C GLN A 397 -16.64 -15.87 -26.36
N GLY A 398 -16.79 -17.04 -26.96
CA GLY A 398 -16.60 -17.23 -28.40
C GLY A 398 -15.20 -16.81 -28.85
N ALA A 399 -15.13 -16.06 -29.95
CA ALA A 399 -13.85 -15.62 -30.55
C ALA A 399 -13.14 -14.48 -29.80
N MET A 400 -13.79 -13.84 -28.83
CA MET A 400 -13.16 -12.77 -28.04
C MET A 400 -12.08 -13.33 -27.11
N ARG A 401 -10.98 -12.60 -26.93
CA ARG A 401 -9.82 -13.03 -26.13
C ARG A 401 -9.48 -12.09 -24.97
N THR A 402 -9.97 -10.86 -25.00
CA THR A 402 -9.58 -9.86 -23.98
C THR A 402 -10.79 -9.12 -23.42
N TRP A 403 -10.60 -8.50 -22.26
CA TRP A 403 -11.60 -7.57 -21.69
C TRP A 403 -11.82 -6.34 -22.58
N HIS A 404 -10.82 -5.97 -23.36
CA HIS A 404 -10.98 -4.94 -24.39
C HIS A 404 -12.00 -5.36 -25.44
N ASP A 405 -11.93 -6.59 -25.94
CA ASP A 405 -12.86 -7.11 -26.95
C ASP A 405 -14.30 -7.08 -26.44
N ILE A 406 -14.51 -7.46 -25.17
CA ILE A 406 -15.82 -7.40 -24.51
C ILE A 406 -16.36 -5.97 -24.58
N LEU A 407 -15.61 -4.98 -24.11
CA LEU A 407 -16.07 -3.59 -24.10
C LEU A 407 -16.28 -3.06 -25.52
N ALA A 408 -15.37 -3.37 -26.45
CA ALA A 408 -15.46 -2.97 -27.84
C ALA A 408 -16.74 -3.49 -28.51
N SER A 409 -17.15 -4.73 -28.20
CA SER A 409 -18.39 -5.32 -28.70
C SER A 409 -19.65 -4.60 -28.19
N ASP A 410 -19.59 -4.04 -26.98
CA ASP A 410 -20.74 -3.35 -26.36
C ASP A 410 -20.82 -1.84 -26.67
N VAL A 411 -19.73 -1.25 -27.22
CA VAL A 411 -19.66 0.19 -27.57
C VAL A 411 -20.87 0.70 -28.35
N PRO A 412 -21.39 0.03 -29.40
CA PRO A 412 -22.53 0.55 -30.17
C PRO A 412 -23.79 0.74 -29.31
N LEU A 413 -24.10 -0.24 -28.46
CA LEU A 413 -25.25 -0.20 -27.55
C LEU A 413 -25.05 0.84 -26.45
N THR A 414 -23.84 0.91 -25.88
CA THR A 414 -23.49 1.93 -24.89
C THR A 414 -23.64 3.34 -25.51
N ARG A 415 -23.08 3.62 -26.69
CA ARG A 415 -23.16 4.96 -27.30
C ARG A 415 -24.59 5.42 -27.60
N LEU A 416 -25.46 4.50 -27.99
CA LEU A 416 -26.86 4.82 -28.30
C LEU A 416 -27.68 5.16 -27.04
N ASN A 417 -27.54 4.34 -25.99
CA ASN A 417 -28.41 4.42 -24.81
C ASN A 417 -27.79 5.18 -23.64
N CYS A 418 -26.46 5.26 -23.62
CA CYS A 418 -25.70 5.84 -22.54
C CYS A 418 -24.40 6.51 -23.05
N PRO A 419 -24.49 7.69 -23.69
CA PRO A 419 -23.36 8.31 -24.38
C PRO A 419 -22.15 8.61 -23.47
N ASN A 420 -22.39 8.78 -22.17
CA ASN A 420 -21.34 9.03 -21.18
C ASN A 420 -20.74 7.73 -20.60
N GLY A 421 -21.27 6.56 -20.98
CA GLY A 421 -20.88 5.26 -20.44
C GLY A 421 -21.61 4.87 -19.15
N HIS A 422 -21.46 3.60 -18.78
CA HIS A 422 -22.04 3.04 -17.56
C HIS A 422 -21.06 3.16 -16.37
N VAL A 423 -21.62 3.21 -15.15
CA VAL A 423 -20.81 3.25 -13.91
C VAL A 423 -20.01 1.96 -13.72
N SER A 424 -20.52 0.84 -14.23
CA SER A 424 -19.84 -0.44 -14.27
C SER A 424 -20.47 -1.38 -15.30
N TYR A 425 -19.66 -2.31 -15.80
CA TYR A 425 -20.08 -3.42 -16.66
C TYR A 425 -19.95 -4.72 -15.87
N CYS A 426 -21.03 -5.47 -15.72
CA CYS A 426 -21.12 -6.57 -14.76
C CYS A 426 -21.45 -7.89 -15.44
N PHE A 427 -20.87 -8.96 -14.92
CA PHE A 427 -20.84 -10.26 -15.54
C PHE A 427 -21.59 -11.27 -14.68
N ILE A 428 -22.49 -12.03 -15.31
CA ILE A 428 -23.30 -13.01 -14.60
C ILE A 428 -22.42 -14.19 -14.19
N ASN A 429 -22.57 -14.61 -12.93
CA ASN A 429 -21.79 -15.69 -12.34
C ASN A 429 -22.20 -17.09 -12.84
N GLY A 430 -21.21 -17.93 -13.15
CA GLY A 430 -21.33 -19.37 -13.35
C GLY A 430 -20.33 -20.12 -12.46
N TYR A 431 -20.81 -21.14 -11.73
CA TYR A 431 -19.98 -21.96 -10.84
C TYR A 431 -19.33 -23.13 -11.58
N PHE A 432 -18.00 -23.17 -11.55
CA PHE A 432 -17.16 -24.26 -12.04
C PHE A 432 -16.77 -25.15 -10.86
N THR A 433 -17.10 -26.43 -10.95
CA THR A 433 -16.97 -27.39 -9.85
C THR A 433 -15.65 -28.15 -9.92
N LYS A 434 -15.36 -28.91 -8.86
CA LYS A 434 -14.20 -29.82 -8.78
C LYS A 434 -14.41 -31.13 -9.54
N VAL A 435 -15.60 -31.33 -10.12
CA VAL A 435 -15.90 -32.53 -10.90
C VAL A 435 -15.11 -32.47 -12.20
N LEU A 436 -14.29 -33.49 -12.44
CA LEU A 436 -13.54 -33.62 -13.69
C LEU A 436 -14.46 -34.22 -14.77
N PRO A 437 -14.33 -33.79 -16.03
CA PRO A 437 -15.08 -34.39 -17.13
C PRO A 437 -14.67 -35.87 -17.30
N GLU A 438 -15.58 -36.68 -17.86
CA GLU A 438 -15.26 -38.07 -18.20
C GLU A 438 -14.23 -38.11 -19.33
N VAL A 439 -13.15 -38.87 -19.16
CA VAL A 439 -12.09 -39.05 -20.17
C VAL A 439 -12.70 -39.68 -21.42
N ARG A 440 -12.79 -38.91 -22.52
CA ARG A 440 -13.39 -39.40 -23.77
C ARG A 440 -12.39 -40.10 -24.70
N ASP A 441 -11.11 -39.77 -24.60
CA ASP A 441 -10.04 -40.39 -25.40
C ASP A 441 -8.78 -40.62 -24.55
N HIS A 442 -8.19 -41.81 -24.65
CA HIS A 442 -6.99 -42.22 -23.91
C HIS A 442 -5.71 -41.42 -24.27
N GLU A 443 -5.76 -40.56 -25.29
CA GLU A 443 -4.65 -39.68 -25.70
C GLU A 443 -4.69 -38.29 -25.04
N GLN A 444 -5.79 -37.94 -24.36
CA GLN A 444 -5.93 -36.73 -23.57
C GLN A 444 -5.88 -37.10 -22.08
N LEU A 445 -4.68 -37.37 -21.57
CA LEU A 445 -4.48 -37.34 -20.13
C LEU A 445 -4.65 -35.89 -19.68
N GLU A 446 -5.87 -35.52 -19.28
CA GLU A 446 -6.14 -34.31 -18.49
C GLU A 446 -5.60 -34.41 -17.04
N ALA A 447 -4.79 -35.45 -16.77
CA ALA A 447 -3.92 -35.53 -15.60
C ALA A 447 -2.72 -34.60 -15.84
N ASP A 448 -2.39 -33.78 -14.86
CA ASP A 448 -1.31 -32.77 -14.89
C ASP A 448 -1.60 -31.49 -15.70
N GLU A 449 -2.87 -31.23 -16.02
CA GLU A 449 -3.32 -29.95 -16.60
C GLU A 449 -3.44 -28.81 -15.57
N LEU A 450 -3.38 -27.57 -16.05
CA LEU A 450 -3.59 -26.38 -15.21
C LEU A 450 -5.01 -26.33 -14.63
N TYR A 451 -5.20 -25.73 -13.44
CA TYR A 451 -6.44 -25.84 -12.68
C TYR A 451 -7.67 -25.38 -13.46
N VAL A 452 -7.63 -24.25 -14.15
CA VAL A 452 -8.78 -23.72 -14.92
C VAL A 452 -9.04 -24.49 -16.22
N LEU A 453 -8.01 -25.19 -16.74
CA LEU A 453 -8.10 -26.02 -17.94
C LEU A 453 -8.65 -27.42 -17.61
N GLN A 454 -8.34 -27.91 -16.42
CA GLN A 454 -8.83 -29.18 -15.89
C GLN A 454 -10.27 -29.08 -15.37
N HIS A 455 -10.63 -27.98 -14.69
CA HIS A 455 -11.94 -27.80 -14.09
C HIS A 455 -12.93 -27.13 -15.05
N THR A 456 -13.43 -27.90 -16.02
CA THR A 456 -14.32 -27.42 -17.11
C THR A 456 -15.80 -27.68 -16.84
N MET A 457 -16.13 -28.49 -15.84
CA MET A 457 -17.52 -28.79 -15.49
C MET A 457 -18.12 -27.63 -14.70
N ARG A 458 -19.17 -27.01 -15.24
CA ARG A 458 -19.90 -25.94 -14.56
C ARG A 458 -21.37 -26.26 -14.41
N HIS A 459 -22.04 -25.60 -13.47
CA HIS A 459 -23.49 -25.63 -13.43
C HIS A 459 -24.09 -25.10 -14.73
N ARG A 460 -25.09 -25.82 -15.26
CA ARG A 460 -25.81 -25.42 -16.48
C ARG A 460 -26.44 -24.03 -16.35
N ASN A 461 -27.10 -23.80 -15.21
CA ASN A 461 -27.80 -22.56 -14.93
C ASN A 461 -26.87 -21.55 -14.28
N TYR A 462 -26.92 -20.32 -14.79
CA TYR A 462 -26.22 -19.18 -14.24
C TYR A 462 -26.91 -18.63 -12.99
N SER A 463 -26.17 -17.88 -12.19
CA SER A 463 -26.75 -17.08 -11.11
C SER A 463 -27.67 -15.98 -11.66
N LEU A 464 -28.59 -15.48 -10.84
CA LEU A 464 -29.39 -14.30 -11.21
C LEU A 464 -28.50 -13.05 -11.36
N PRO A 465 -28.83 -12.12 -12.26
CA PRO A 465 -28.13 -10.83 -12.36
C PRO A 465 -27.96 -10.14 -10.99
N GLY A 466 -26.73 -9.68 -10.71
CA GLY A 466 -26.38 -9.03 -9.44
C GLY A 466 -26.07 -10.00 -8.28
N ARG A 467 -26.25 -11.32 -8.44
CA ARG A 467 -25.85 -12.33 -7.46
C ARG A 467 -24.45 -12.86 -7.78
N ALA A 468 -23.53 -12.71 -6.83
CA ALA A 468 -22.13 -13.07 -6.99
C ALA A 468 -21.46 -12.46 -8.24
N THR A 469 -22.04 -11.40 -8.83
CA THR A 469 -21.47 -10.76 -10.02
C THR A 469 -20.13 -10.10 -9.68
N LYS A 470 -19.27 -9.96 -10.68
CA LYS A 470 -18.09 -9.10 -10.64
C LYS A 470 -18.17 -8.14 -11.81
N CYS A 471 -17.52 -6.99 -11.69
CA CYS A 471 -17.70 -5.90 -12.63
C CYS A 471 -16.40 -5.20 -12.99
N PHE A 472 -16.38 -4.59 -14.18
CA PHE A 472 -15.46 -3.53 -14.52
C PHE A 472 -16.02 -2.21 -13.98
N HIS A 473 -15.41 -1.68 -12.92
CA HIS A 473 -15.81 -0.42 -12.30
C HIS A 473 -15.19 0.75 -13.04
N ASN A 474 -16.01 1.60 -13.66
CA ASN A 474 -15.55 2.76 -14.40
C ASN A 474 -14.98 3.81 -13.44
N THR A 475 -13.69 4.12 -13.58
CA THR A 475 -12.97 5.01 -12.64
C THR A 475 -13.43 6.45 -12.71
N ARG A 476 -14.07 6.85 -13.82
CA ARG A 476 -14.64 8.20 -13.99
C ARG A 476 -15.86 8.44 -13.12
N TYR A 477 -16.59 7.39 -12.75
CA TYR A 477 -17.92 7.53 -12.14
C TYR A 477 -18.10 6.79 -10.82
N SER A 478 -17.41 5.66 -10.61
CA SER A 478 -17.56 4.88 -9.37
C SER A 478 -17.08 5.68 -8.16
N GLU A 479 -17.86 5.70 -7.08
CA GLU A 479 -17.52 6.42 -5.83
C GLU A 479 -17.25 5.44 -4.68
N THR A 480 -18.07 4.40 -4.53
CA THR A 480 -17.81 3.33 -3.56
C THR A 480 -18.04 1.97 -4.20
N LEU A 481 -17.16 1.02 -3.87
CA LEU A 481 -17.17 -0.33 -4.41
C LEU A 481 -17.61 -1.34 -3.34
N HIS A 482 -18.49 -2.26 -3.71
CA HIS A 482 -18.68 -3.54 -3.04
C HIS A 482 -17.83 -4.62 -3.72
N ASN A 483 -17.68 -5.79 -3.09
CA ASN A 483 -17.07 -6.97 -3.73
C ASN A 483 -17.75 -7.35 -5.06
N HIS A 484 -19.00 -6.94 -5.27
CA HIS A 484 -19.79 -7.35 -6.44
C HIS A 484 -20.02 -6.24 -7.45
N PHE A 485 -20.28 -5.00 -7.00
CA PHE A 485 -20.73 -3.92 -7.88
C PHE A 485 -20.45 -2.54 -7.28
N THR A 486 -20.55 -1.50 -8.10
CA THR A 486 -20.48 -0.11 -7.66
C THR A 486 -21.73 0.22 -6.84
N LEU A 487 -21.55 0.67 -5.59
CA LEU A 487 -22.63 0.99 -4.65
C LEU A 487 -23.12 2.43 -4.80
N LYS A 488 -22.19 3.36 -5.00
CA LYS A 488 -22.43 4.79 -5.18
C LYS A 488 -21.56 5.32 -6.31
N TRP A 489 -22.04 6.36 -6.97
CA TRP A 489 -21.39 6.92 -8.14
C TRP A 489 -21.67 8.41 -8.30
N LEU A 490 -20.74 9.08 -8.99
CA LEU A 490 -20.82 10.48 -9.37
C LEU A 490 -21.88 10.70 -10.46
N LYS A 491 -22.38 11.92 -10.57
CA LYS A 491 -23.38 12.30 -11.59
C LYS A 491 -22.79 12.18 -13.01
N GLY A 492 -23.68 11.99 -13.99
CA GLY A 492 -23.34 12.07 -15.42
C GLY A 492 -23.20 10.72 -16.13
N SER A 493 -23.33 9.59 -15.42
CA SER A 493 -23.28 8.23 -15.98
C SER A 493 -24.61 7.51 -15.83
N CYS A 494 -24.86 6.51 -16.67
CA CYS A 494 -25.98 5.59 -16.46
C CYS A 494 -25.64 4.57 -15.38
N THR A 495 -26.69 3.92 -14.85
CA THR A 495 -26.57 2.82 -13.89
C THR A 495 -25.76 1.65 -14.45
N MET A 496 -25.46 0.69 -13.58
CA MET A 496 -24.76 -0.54 -13.88
C MET A 496 -25.36 -1.29 -15.09
N ARG A 497 -24.50 -1.79 -15.98
CA ARG A 497 -24.90 -2.60 -17.13
C ARG A 497 -24.52 -4.06 -16.90
N THR A 498 -25.50 -4.94 -16.82
CA THR A 498 -25.26 -6.39 -16.86
C THR A 498 -25.10 -6.82 -18.32
N LEU A 499 -23.98 -7.46 -18.63
CA LEU A 499 -23.71 -8.00 -19.97
C LEU A 499 -24.24 -9.41 -20.10
N SER A 500 -24.56 -9.78 -21.35
CA SER A 500 -25.09 -11.10 -21.66
C SER A 500 -24.02 -12.18 -21.51
N VAL A 501 -24.43 -13.37 -21.06
CA VAL A 501 -23.51 -14.51 -20.92
C VAL A 501 -22.95 -14.99 -22.25
N GLU A 502 -23.55 -14.64 -23.39
CA GLU A 502 -22.99 -14.93 -24.73
C GLU A 502 -21.80 -14.03 -25.07
N LEU A 503 -21.62 -12.90 -24.37
CA LEU A 503 -20.46 -12.04 -24.54
C LEU A 503 -19.35 -12.40 -23.56
N ALA A 504 -19.69 -12.56 -22.28
CA ALA A 504 -18.75 -12.90 -21.23
C ALA A 504 -19.48 -13.43 -20.00
N GLN A 505 -18.82 -14.33 -19.28
CA GLN A 505 -19.31 -14.87 -18.01
C GLN A 505 -18.29 -14.62 -16.90
N MET A 506 -18.76 -14.44 -15.67
CA MET A 506 -17.87 -14.55 -14.51
C MET A 506 -17.79 -16.03 -14.14
N GLN A 507 -16.61 -16.63 -14.31
CA GLN A 507 -16.31 -18.00 -13.93
C GLN A 507 -15.87 -18.01 -12.47
N HIS A 508 -16.63 -18.69 -11.61
CA HIS A 508 -16.30 -18.87 -10.21
C HIS A 508 -15.90 -20.32 -9.96
N TYR A 509 -14.60 -20.56 -9.76
CA TYR A 509 -14.00 -21.88 -9.53
C TYR A 509 -14.16 -22.34 -8.09
N ARG A 510 -15.41 -22.60 -7.72
CA ARG A 510 -15.85 -22.93 -6.37
C ARG A 510 -17.09 -23.80 -6.41
N GLU A 511 -17.19 -24.72 -5.45
CA GLU A 511 -18.42 -25.49 -5.20
C GLU A 511 -19.60 -24.56 -4.84
N PRO A 512 -20.76 -24.72 -5.51
CA PRO A 512 -22.00 -24.08 -5.09
C PRO A 512 -22.33 -24.37 -3.63
N ASP A 513 -22.94 -23.40 -2.94
CA ASP A 513 -23.35 -23.57 -1.54
C ASP A 513 -24.50 -24.59 -1.38
N ASN A 514 -25.28 -24.83 -2.44
CA ASN A 514 -26.37 -25.81 -2.46
C ASN A 514 -25.87 -27.14 -3.03
N GLU A 515 -26.40 -28.26 -2.52
CA GLU A 515 -26.19 -29.58 -3.13
C GLU A 515 -26.75 -29.62 -4.56
N TYR A 516 -26.07 -30.36 -5.43
CA TYR A 516 -26.43 -30.50 -6.84
C TYR A 516 -26.21 -31.93 -7.35
N ASN A 517 -26.94 -32.29 -8.40
CA ASN A 517 -26.75 -33.55 -9.11
C ASN A 517 -25.77 -33.38 -10.27
N LEU A 518 -24.96 -34.40 -10.57
CA LEU A 518 -24.02 -34.38 -11.70
C LEU A 518 -24.71 -34.10 -13.05
N THR A 519 -25.98 -34.46 -13.21
CA THR A 519 -26.78 -34.17 -14.41
C THR A 519 -27.05 -32.67 -14.64
N GLU A 520 -26.88 -31.84 -13.61
CA GLU A 520 -27.00 -30.38 -13.69
C GLU A 520 -25.73 -29.71 -14.23
N LEU A 521 -24.65 -30.46 -14.39
CA LEU A 521 -23.40 -29.96 -14.92
C LEU A 521 -23.36 -30.00 -16.45
N VAL A 522 -22.64 -29.03 -17.02
CA VAL A 522 -22.29 -28.96 -18.43
C VAL A 522 -20.82 -28.68 -18.55
N GLU A 523 -20.20 -29.24 -19.58
CA GLU A 523 -18.82 -28.96 -19.90
C GLU A 523 -18.70 -27.60 -20.60
N ASP A 524 -17.78 -26.76 -20.11
CA ASP A 524 -17.44 -25.46 -20.67
C ASP A 524 -15.92 -25.36 -20.80
N ARG A 525 -15.43 -25.57 -22.03
CA ARG A 525 -14.00 -25.51 -22.37
C ARG A 525 -13.57 -24.12 -22.88
N ASN A 526 -14.32 -23.04 -22.63
CA ASN A 526 -13.99 -21.73 -23.21
C ASN A 526 -12.62 -21.18 -22.75
N ALA A 527 -12.11 -21.60 -21.58
CA ALA A 527 -10.76 -21.28 -21.11
C ALA A 527 -9.64 -21.92 -21.97
N TRP A 528 -9.92 -23.04 -22.65
CA TRP A 528 -8.93 -23.78 -23.44
C TRP A 528 -8.35 -22.98 -24.61
N LYS A 529 -9.02 -21.92 -25.05
CA LYS A 529 -8.47 -21.04 -26.09
C LYS A 529 -7.20 -20.29 -25.67
N TYR A 530 -6.87 -20.26 -24.38
CA TYR A 530 -5.62 -19.70 -23.85
C TYR A 530 -4.61 -20.77 -23.44
N ALA A 531 -4.93 -22.06 -23.57
CA ALA A 531 -4.08 -23.13 -23.05
C ALA A 531 -2.62 -23.02 -23.53
N PRO A 532 -2.32 -22.83 -24.84
CA PRO A 532 -0.93 -22.75 -25.30
C PRO A 532 -0.15 -21.60 -24.65
N GLU A 533 -0.74 -20.41 -24.60
CA GLU A 533 -0.08 -19.23 -24.02
C GLU A 533 0.00 -19.32 -22.49
N LEU A 534 -1.02 -19.88 -21.84
CA LEU A 534 -1.09 -20.01 -20.39
C LEU A 534 -0.08 -21.03 -19.88
N HIS A 535 0.07 -22.19 -20.53
CA HIS A 535 1.12 -23.16 -20.19
C HIS A 535 2.51 -22.54 -20.28
N ALA A 536 2.82 -21.89 -21.40
CA ALA A 536 4.11 -21.26 -21.61
C ALA A 536 4.40 -20.18 -20.56
N ALA A 537 3.40 -19.38 -20.19
CA ALA A 537 3.55 -18.34 -19.18
C ALA A 537 3.74 -18.93 -17.77
N VAL A 538 2.97 -19.94 -17.39
CA VAL A 538 3.08 -20.61 -16.08
C VAL A 538 4.44 -21.32 -15.94
N GLU A 539 4.87 -22.05 -16.98
CA GLU A 539 6.17 -22.70 -17.03
C GLU A 539 7.31 -21.69 -16.90
N HIS A 540 7.21 -20.56 -17.62
CA HIS A 540 8.18 -19.48 -17.52
C HIS A 540 8.33 -18.97 -16.08
N VAL A 541 7.21 -18.72 -15.38
CA VAL A 541 7.27 -18.26 -13.97
C VAL A 541 7.95 -19.29 -13.08
N TRP A 542 7.66 -20.58 -13.24
CA TRP A 542 8.29 -21.64 -12.44
C TRP A 542 9.81 -21.72 -12.66
N LEU A 543 10.27 -21.53 -13.89
CA LEU A 543 11.69 -21.54 -14.22
C LEU A 543 12.45 -20.33 -13.65
N HIS A 544 11.78 -19.20 -13.41
CA HIS A 544 12.39 -17.93 -12.99
C HIS A 544 11.93 -17.48 -11.60
N LEU A 545 11.23 -18.35 -10.84
CA LEU A 545 10.64 -17.99 -9.54
C LEU A 545 11.70 -17.56 -8.52
N ASP A 546 12.83 -18.26 -8.56
CA ASP A 546 13.97 -18.08 -7.67
C ASP A 546 15.08 -17.21 -8.29
N ASP A 547 14.84 -16.61 -9.47
CA ASP A 547 15.74 -15.62 -10.02
C ASP A 547 15.73 -14.40 -9.08
N GLY A 548 16.83 -14.28 -8.34
CA GLY A 548 17.10 -13.15 -7.48
C GLY A 548 17.35 -11.90 -8.33
N PRO A 549 17.23 -10.69 -7.74
CA PRO A 549 17.89 -9.54 -8.35
C PRO A 549 19.38 -9.87 -8.44
N GLU A 550 20.00 -9.75 -9.62
CA GLU A 550 21.45 -9.92 -9.86
C GLU A 550 22.35 -8.98 -9.02
N GLN A 551 21.83 -8.30 -8.00
CA GLN A 551 22.54 -7.37 -7.13
C GLN A 551 23.14 -8.02 -5.87
N ASP A 552 22.74 -9.23 -5.48
CA ASP A 552 23.29 -9.88 -4.27
C ASP A 552 24.51 -10.78 -4.54
N ALA A 553 24.65 -11.32 -5.76
CA ALA A 553 25.80 -12.15 -6.13
C ALA A 553 27.12 -11.35 -6.18
N VAL A 554 27.07 -10.07 -6.58
CA VAL A 554 28.23 -9.18 -6.58
C VAL A 554 28.68 -8.84 -5.16
N THR A 555 27.74 -8.82 -4.21
CA THR A 555 28.00 -8.44 -2.81
C THR A 555 28.62 -9.59 -2.01
N GLU A 556 28.29 -10.85 -2.32
CA GLU A 556 28.94 -12.02 -1.71
C GLU A 556 30.34 -12.24 -2.28
N GLU A 557 30.54 -12.10 -3.58
CA GLU A 557 31.87 -12.25 -4.20
C GLU A 557 32.82 -11.12 -3.77
N GLN A 558 32.31 -9.88 -3.58
CA GLN A 558 33.09 -8.77 -3.02
C GLN A 558 33.32 -8.86 -1.51
N ARG A 559 32.49 -9.60 -0.76
CA ARG A 559 32.74 -9.89 0.66
C ARG A 559 33.79 -10.97 0.85
N MET A 560 33.83 -11.98 -0.02
CA MET A 560 34.85 -13.03 0.04
C MET A 560 36.23 -12.57 -0.45
N LEU A 561 36.31 -11.48 -1.22
CA LEU A 561 37.58 -10.90 -1.68
C LEU A 561 38.19 -9.84 -0.73
N ASN A 562 37.52 -9.50 0.37
CA ASN A 562 37.93 -8.43 1.30
C ASN A 562 38.08 -8.86 2.78
N GLU A 563 38.32 -10.15 3.05
CA GLU A 563 38.80 -10.56 4.38
C GLU A 563 40.34 -10.75 4.37
N PRO A 564 41.10 -10.02 5.21
CA PRO A 564 42.53 -10.24 5.41
C PRO A 564 42.86 -11.44 6.31
#